data_AF-A0A7S2KLA8-F1
#
_entry.id   AF-A0A7S2KLA8-F1
#
_cell.length_a   1.000
_cell.length_b   1.000
_cell.length_c   1.000
_cell.angle_alpha   90.00
_cell.angle_beta   90.00
_cell.angle_gamma   90.00
#
_symmetry.space_group_name_H-M   'P 1'
#
loop_
_entity.id
_entity.type
_entity.pdbx_description
1 polymer ?
#
loop_
_entity_poly.entity_id
_entity_poly.type
_entity_poly.pdbx_seq_one_letter_code
_entity_poly.pdbx_strand_id
1 'polypeptide(L)'
;MTFIDPTQQPPTPGLIAGYVILTLVSLACTIWAIQLGRHRTHYRLFFSVRVLFPIAILILALENATLAASGKLMAQTIEGISVVEVHPLVRAIFVLQTFEVPILLIVMFEVTYLIHKRRSVNFCGMYFDEGRRLNNTQAMSCMLRNSIRSLATVLLVMGLMVNFDFITSNVPIDELAGRAGWWTLFEEEGTFQQELHLLLSLLPIAVLVAVSFYLSTMMWRYGTSSSMIVHSSICNPWFYCFFGTLAMAAGQLFAEQLYP
;
A
#
# COMPACT_ATOMS: atom_id res chain seq x y z
N MET A 1 -1.22 -6.65 3.50
CA MET A 1 -1.51 -6.48 4.93
C MET A 1 -1.24 -7.82 5.56
N THR A 2 -0.38 -7.90 6.58
CA THR A 2 -0.07 -9.12 7.33
C THR A 2 -0.37 -8.87 8.80
N PHE A 3 -1.31 -9.61 9.39
CA PHE A 3 -1.69 -9.44 10.79
C PHE A 3 -0.86 -10.32 11.71
N ILE A 4 -0.66 -9.84 12.93
CA ILE A 4 0.01 -10.57 14.00
C ILE A 4 -1.02 -11.45 14.68
N ASP A 5 -0.88 -12.76 14.48
CA ASP A 5 -1.68 -13.78 15.17
C ASP A 5 -1.08 -14.04 16.57
N PRO A 6 -1.81 -13.82 17.69
CA PRO A 6 -1.33 -14.11 19.03
C PRO A 6 -1.53 -15.58 19.47
N THR A 7 -2.22 -16.43 18.68
CA THR A 7 -2.57 -17.81 19.07
C THR A 7 -1.64 -18.88 18.47
N GLN A 8 -0.68 -18.51 17.64
CA GLN A 8 0.20 -19.46 16.94
C GLN A 8 1.62 -19.62 17.53
N GLN A 9 2.26 -20.72 17.10
CA GLN A 9 3.66 -21.04 17.36
C GLN A 9 4.59 -19.87 17.01
N PRO A 10 5.72 -19.69 17.73
CA PRO A 10 6.63 -18.58 17.46
C PRO A 10 7.06 -18.59 15.98
N PRO A 11 7.07 -17.42 15.31
CA PRO A 11 7.46 -17.32 13.91
C PRO A 11 8.84 -17.96 13.69
N THR A 12 8.99 -18.67 12.58
CA THR A 12 10.25 -19.34 12.27
C THR A 12 11.39 -18.31 12.19
N PRO A 13 12.63 -18.67 12.57
CA PRO A 13 13.76 -17.73 12.51
C PRO A 13 13.96 -17.10 11.12
N GLY A 14 13.59 -17.83 10.06
CA GLY A 14 13.62 -17.36 8.67
C GLY A 14 12.64 -16.21 8.41
N LEU A 15 11.39 -16.32 8.88
CA LEU A 15 10.37 -15.27 8.76
C LEU A 15 10.79 -14.00 9.51
N ILE A 16 11.30 -14.15 10.73
CA ILE A 16 11.80 -13.01 11.53
C ILE A 16 12.93 -12.29 10.77
N ALA A 17 13.90 -13.05 10.24
CA ALA A 17 14.99 -12.48 9.45
C ALA A 17 14.47 -11.75 8.20
N GLY A 18 13.47 -12.31 7.51
CA GLY A 18 12.81 -11.69 6.36
C GLY A 18 12.18 -10.34 6.71
N TYR A 19 11.38 -10.28 7.78
CA TYR A 19 10.76 -9.03 8.24
C TYR A 19 11.78 -7.98 8.70
N VAL A 20 12.90 -8.41 9.32
CA VAL A 20 14.00 -7.50 9.67
C VAL A 20 14.64 -6.91 8.41
N ILE A 21 14.90 -7.71 7.39
CA ILE A 21 15.43 -7.23 6.11
C ILE A 21 14.46 -6.24 5.46
N LEU A 22 13.16 -6.56 5.41
CA LEU A 22 12.12 -5.67 4.87
C LEU A 22 12.02 -4.35 5.64
N THR A 23 12.17 -4.40 6.97
CA THR A 23 12.22 -3.21 7.82
C THR A 23 13.41 -2.32 7.46
N LEU A 24 14.60 -2.89 7.33
CA LEU A 24 15.82 -2.14 6.99
C LEU A 24 15.73 -1.53 5.58
N VAL A 25 15.22 -2.29 4.60
CA VAL A 25 14.97 -1.79 3.24
C VAL A 25 13.95 -0.64 3.26
N SER A 26 12.85 -0.79 4.01
CA SER A 26 11.83 0.25 4.14
C SER A 26 12.40 1.53 4.79
N LEU A 27 13.22 1.41 5.83
CA LEU A 27 13.90 2.55 6.45
C LEU A 27 14.86 3.25 5.47
N ALA A 28 15.65 2.48 4.70
CA ALA A 28 16.52 3.03 3.67
C ALA A 28 15.72 3.78 2.60
N CYS A 29 14.60 3.21 2.14
CA CYS A 29 13.67 3.84 1.20
C CYS A 29 13.05 5.12 1.78
N THR A 30 12.67 5.15 3.06
CA THR A 30 12.16 6.34 3.74
C THR A 30 13.20 7.46 3.76
N ILE A 31 14.45 7.15 4.13
CA ILE A 31 15.54 8.13 4.14
C ILE A 31 15.78 8.68 2.74
N TRP A 32 15.81 7.81 1.72
CA TRP A 32 15.94 8.22 0.33
C TRP A 32 14.77 9.12 -0.09
N ALA A 33 13.53 8.75 0.21
CA ALA A 33 12.34 9.53 -0.14
C ALA A 33 12.38 10.94 0.49
N ILE A 34 12.80 11.05 1.76
CA ILE A 34 12.99 12.33 2.45
C ILE A 34 14.08 13.15 1.77
N GLN A 35 15.22 12.55 1.44
CA GLN A 35 16.31 13.23 0.73
C GLN A 35 15.87 13.73 -0.65
N LEU A 36 15.14 12.90 -1.40
CA LEU A 36 14.60 13.24 -2.72
C LEU A 36 13.64 14.43 -2.63
N GLY A 37 12.74 14.42 -1.64
CA GLY A 37 11.79 15.50 -1.38
C GLY A 37 12.46 16.81 -0.92
N ARG A 38 13.64 16.74 -0.30
CA ARG A 38 14.43 17.91 0.13
C ARG A 38 15.29 18.51 -0.98
N HIS A 39 16.01 17.69 -1.74
CA HIS A 39 17.03 18.17 -2.69
C HIS A 39 16.45 18.56 -4.06
N ARG A 40 15.37 17.93 -4.52
CA ARG A 40 14.81 18.23 -5.83
C ARG A 40 13.75 19.31 -5.72
N THR A 41 14.07 20.51 -6.19
CA THR A 41 13.15 21.67 -6.29
C THR A 41 11.80 21.32 -6.90
N HIS A 42 11.81 20.38 -7.86
CA HIS A 42 10.65 19.83 -8.53
C HIS A 42 9.61 19.15 -7.63
N TYR A 43 10.02 18.54 -6.51
CA TYR A 43 9.11 17.87 -5.57
C TYR A 43 8.69 18.77 -4.40
N ARG A 44 9.32 19.94 -4.26
CA ARG A 44 9.07 20.88 -3.16
C ARG A 44 7.63 21.37 -3.09
N LEU A 45 6.97 21.46 -4.25
CA LEU A 45 5.57 21.89 -4.39
C LEU A 45 4.55 20.75 -4.20
N PHE A 46 4.99 19.50 -4.09
CA PHE A 46 4.11 18.33 -4.06
C PHE A 46 4.13 17.67 -2.69
N PHE A 47 3.13 18.03 -1.87
CA PHE A 47 2.95 17.49 -0.54
C PHE A 47 2.92 15.95 -0.52
N SER A 48 2.23 15.32 -1.48
CA SER A 48 2.11 13.86 -1.54
C SER A 48 3.46 13.14 -1.64
N VAL A 49 4.37 13.63 -2.49
CA VAL A 49 5.68 12.99 -2.67
C VAL A 49 6.62 13.30 -1.51
N ARG A 50 6.55 14.53 -0.97
CA ARG A 50 7.47 15.01 0.05
C ARG A 50 7.13 14.50 1.45
N VAL A 51 5.85 14.33 1.76
CA VAL A 51 5.36 14.04 3.11
C VAL A 51 4.64 12.70 3.13
N LEU A 52 3.62 12.52 2.30
CA LEU A 52 2.79 11.31 2.36
C LEU A 52 3.57 10.04 1.99
N PHE A 53 4.39 10.09 0.93
CA PHE A 53 5.16 8.92 0.49
C PHE A 53 6.18 8.43 1.54
N PRO A 54 7.03 9.29 2.15
CA PRO A 54 7.86 8.86 3.28
C PRO A 54 7.07 8.33 4.48
N ILE A 55 5.90 8.91 4.77
CA ILE A 55 5.04 8.44 5.87
C ILE A 55 4.53 7.02 5.57
N ALA A 56 4.07 6.74 4.36
CA ALA A 56 3.62 5.40 3.98
C ALA A 56 4.73 4.35 4.12
N ILE A 57 5.95 4.66 3.66
CA ILE A 57 7.09 3.73 3.79
C ILE A 57 7.50 3.57 5.26
N LEU A 58 7.38 4.63 6.07
CA LEU A 58 7.63 4.53 7.51
C LEU A 58 6.59 3.65 8.21
N ILE A 59 5.32 3.75 7.84
CA ILE A 59 4.25 2.87 8.34
C ILE A 59 4.57 1.42 7.96
N LEU A 60 4.97 1.16 6.71
CA LEU A 60 5.38 -0.17 6.26
C LEU A 60 6.61 -0.70 7.03
N ALA A 61 7.58 0.16 7.35
CA ALA A 61 8.72 -0.21 8.18
C ALA A 61 8.29 -0.59 9.60
N LEU A 62 7.34 0.16 10.18
CA LEU A 62 6.79 -0.13 11.51
C LEU A 62 6.01 -1.44 11.52
N GLU A 63 5.21 -1.72 10.49
CA GLU A 63 4.48 -2.98 10.33
C GLU A 63 5.45 -4.17 10.29
N ASN A 64 6.45 -4.11 9.42
CA ASN A 64 7.48 -5.16 9.33
C ASN A 64 8.24 -5.34 10.65
N ALA A 65 8.57 -4.25 11.34
CA ALA A 65 9.24 -4.31 12.64
C ALA A 65 8.36 -5.00 13.69
N THR A 66 7.05 -4.72 13.69
CA THR A 66 6.13 -5.40 14.60
C THR A 66 5.91 -6.86 14.27
N LEU A 67 5.89 -7.23 12.99
CA LEU A 67 5.82 -8.63 12.58
C LEU A 67 7.08 -9.38 13.00
N ALA A 68 8.27 -8.78 12.88
CA ALA A 68 9.49 -9.37 13.42
C ALA A 68 9.46 -9.50 14.96
N ALA A 69 8.90 -8.50 15.65
CA ALA A 69 8.81 -8.48 17.12
C ALA A 69 7.70 -9.37 17.69
N SER A 70 6.72 -9.75 16.87
CA SER A 70 5.55 -10.55 17.28
C SER A 70 5.94 -11.85 17.99
N GLY A 71 6.98 -12.55 17.53
CA GLY A 71 7.45 -13.77 18.18
C GLY A 71 7.96 -13.57 19.61
N LYS A 72 8.54 -12.41 19.91
CA LYS A 72 9.00 -12.08 21.27
C LYS A 72 7.84 -11.60 22.15
N LEU A 73 6.89 -10.88 21.57
CA LEU A 73 5.65 -10.48 22.25
C LEU A 73 4.81 -11.70 22.64
N MET A 74 4.74 -12.74 21.80
CA MET A 74 4.06 -13.99 22.11
C MET A 74 4.77 -14.81 23.20
N ALA A 75 6.10 -14.89 23.17
CA ALA A 75 6.87 -15.62 24.20
C ALA A 75 6.66 -15.04 25.62
N GLN A 76 6.51 -13.72 25.74
CA GLN A 76 6.24 -13.06 27.02
C GLN A 76 4.82 -13.34 27.55
N THR A 77 3.85 -13.62 26.66
CA THR A 77 2.46 -13.93 27.02
C THR A 77 2.32 -15.32 27.65
N ILE A 78 3.20 -16.27 27.30
CA ILE A 78 3.13 -17.67 27.80
C ILE A 78 3.64 -17.79 29.25
N GLU A 79 4.49 -16.86 29.72
CA GLU A 79 5.15 -16.98 31.03
C GLU A 79 4.35 -16.42 32.23
N GLY A 80 3.18 -15.80 32.06
CA GLY A 80 2.28 -15.58 33.20
C GLY A 80 1.25 -14.45 33.08
N ILE A 81 0.02 -14.83 33.43
CA ILE A 81 -1.13 -14.00 33.84
C ILE A 81 -2.01 -13.47 32.69
N SER A 82 -3.09 -14.23 32.48
CA SER A 82 -4.43 -13.89 32.01
C SER A 82 -4.73 -12.45 31.54
N VAL A 83 -5.34 -12.40 30.36
CA VAL A 83 -5.85 -11.24 29.59
C VAL A 83 -4.78 -10.64 28.67
N VAL A 84 -4.86 -11.03 27.40
CA VAL A 84 -4.10 -10.46 26.27
C VAL A 84 -4.49 -8.99 26.12
N GLU A 85 -3.94 -8.10 26.94
CA GLU A 85 -3.93 -6.68 26.61
C GLU A 85 -2.97 -6.48 25.44
N VAL A 86 -3.53 -6.50 24.23
CA VAL A 86 -2.80 -6.13 23.00
C VAL A 86 -2.10 -4.81 23.25
N HIS A 87 -0.77 -4.82 23.25
CA HIS A 87 0.07 -3.67 23.59
C HIS A 87 -0.42 -2.44 22.80
N PRO A 88 -0.58 -1.26 23.42
CA PRO A 88 -1.17 -0.09 22.76
C PRO A 88 -0.45 0.32 21.46
N LEU A 89 0.84 -0.01 21.37
CA LEU A 89 1.66 0.15 20.16
C LEU A 89 1.14 -0.68 18.97
N VAL A 90 0.72 -1.93 19.20
CA VAL A 90 0.17 -2.81 18.16
C VAL A 90 -1.17 -2.27 17.67
N ARG A 91 -2.03 -1.80 18.57
CA ARG A 91 -3.30 -1.12 18.20
C ARG A 91 -3.06 0.14 17.37
N ALA A 92 -2.10 0.97 17.77
CA ALA A 92 -1.75 2.16 17.01
C ALA A 92 -1.28 1.81 15.59
N ILE A 93 -0.54 0.71 15.43
CA ILE A 93 -0.05 0.26 14.12
C ILE A 93 -1.19 -0.25 13.24
N PHE A 94 -2.17 -0.97 13.78
CA PHE A 94 -3.36 -1.33 13.02
C PHE A 94 -4.12 -0.11 12.48
N VAL A 95 -4.27 0.93 13.32
CA VAL A 95 -4.86 2.20 12.86
C VAL A 95 -4.02 2.81 11.75
N LEU A 96 -2.69 2.87 11.91
CA LEU A 96 -1.78 3.46 10.92
C LEU A 96 -1.79 2.68 9.59
N GLN A 97 -1.91 1.36 9.63
CA GLN A 97 -1.95 0.49 8.45
C GLN A 97 -3.14 0.83 7.53
N THR A 98 -4.28 1.24 8.09
CA THR A 98 -5.44 1.67 7.28
C THR A 98 -5.16 2.88 6.38
N PHE A 99 -4.14 3.69 6.70
CA PHE A 99 -3.74 4.84 5.89
C PHE A 99 -2.82 4.49 4.73
N GLU A 100 -2.18 3.31 4.74
CA GLU A 100 -1.17 2.94 3.74
C GLU A 100 -1.76 2.93 2.34
N VAL A 101 -2.84 2.15 2.14
CA VAL A 101 -3.51 2.00 0.84
C VAL A 101 -4.01 3.35 0.28
N PRO A 102 -4.79 4.17 1.03
CA PRO A 102 -5.19 5.50 0.58
C PRO A 102 -4.03 6.42 0.23
N ILE A 103 -2.96 6.42 1.02
CA ILE A 103 -1.79 7.26 0.76
C ILE A 103 -1.10 6.83 -0.52
N LEU A 104 -0.82 5.53 -0.68
CA LEU A 104 -0.15 5.00 -1.88
C LEU A 104 -0.97 5.30 -3.14
N LEU A 105 -2.30 5.16 -3.08
CA LEU A 105 -3.19 5.50 -4.18
C LEU A 105 -3.06 6.98 -4.60
N ILE A 106 -3.10 7.91 -3.63
CA ILE A 106 -2.95 9.35 -3.88
C ILE A 106 -1.56 9.66 -4.44
N VAL A 107 -0.51 9.07 -3.87
CA VAL A 107 0.87 9.29 -4.30
C VAL A 107 1.08 8.81 -5.73
N MET A 108 0.67 7.57 -6.03
CA MET A 108 0.82 6.98 -7.37
C MET A 108 0.09 7.80 -8.42
N PHE A 109 -1.13 8.23 -8.12
CA PHE A 109 -1.90 9.10 -9.02
C PHE A 109 -1.23 10.46 -9.22
N GLU A 110 -0.86 11.17 -8.16
CA GLU A 110 -0.25 12.51 -8.29
C GLU A 110 1.11 12.44 -9.00
N VAL A 111 1.95 11.45 -8.72
CA VAL A 111 3.24 11.26 -9.42
C VAL A 111 3.02 11.02 -10.92
N THR A 112 2.14 10.08 -11.26
CA THR A 112 1.81 9.75 -12.67
C THR A 112 1.25 10.96 -13.40
N TYR A 113 0.31 11.66 -12.78
CA TYR A 113 -0.29 12.87 -13.30
C TYR A 113 0.77 13.95 -13.58
N LEU A 114 1.72 14.14 -12.67
CA LEU A 114 2.74 15.18 -12.80
C LEU A 114 3.72 14.92 -13.92
N ILE A 115 4.10 13.65 -14.10
CA ILE A 115 4.99 13.26 -15.19
C ILE A 115 4.31 13.57 -16.53
N HIS A 116 3.05 13.16 -16.69
CA HIS A 116 2.28 13.44 -17.91
C HIS A 116 2.08 14.95 -18.12
N LYS A 117 1.70 15.70 -17.08
CA LYS A 117 1.51 17.15 -17.15
C LYS A 117 2.78 17.88 -17.60
N ARG A 118 3.95 17.55 -17.04
CA ARG A 118 5.21 18.23 -17.37
C ARG A 118 5.72 17.93 -18.78
N ARG A 119 5.33 16.79 -19.30
CA ARG A 119 5.78 16.29 -20.60
C ARG A 119 4.76 16.55 -21.70
N SER A 120 3.67 17.24 -21.37
CA SER A 120 2.57 17.55 -22.28
C SER A 120 1.97 16.31 -22.94
N VAL A 121 1.97 15.17 -22.24
CA VAL A 121 1.43 13.91 -22.77
C VAL A 121 0.02 13.71 -22.29
N ASN A 122 -0.87 13.31 -23.20
CA ASN A 122 -2.26 13.05 -22.90
C ASN A 122 -2.40 12.02 -21.77
N PHE A 123 -3.26 12.29 -20.80
CA PHE A 123 -3.46 11.43 -19.63
C PHE A 123 -4.94 11.33 -19.28
N CYS A 124 -5.51 10.13 -19.32
CA CYS A 124 -6.91 9.86 -19.00
C CYS A 124 -7.89 10.85 -19.67
N GLY A 125 -7.73 11.13 -20.96
CA GLY A 125 -8.57 12.07 -21.72
C GLY A 125 -8.27 13.57 -21.49
N MET A 126 -7.30 13.90 -20.62
CA MET A 126 -6.77 15.26 -20.52
C MET A 126 -5.69 15.48 -21.57
N TYR A 127 -5.88 16.52 -22.37
CA TYR A 127 -4.88 17.05 -23.29
C TYR A 127 -4.04 18.13 -22.60
N PHE A 128 -2.74 18.05 -22.81
CA PHE A 128 -1.77 19.04 -22.35
C PHE A 128 -1.03 19.61 -23.55
N ASP A 129 -0.84 20.92 -23.56
CA ASP A 129 -0.11 21.63 -24.60
C ASP A 129 0.96 22.51 -23.96
N GLU A 130 2.22 22.35 -24.38
CA GLU A 130 3.38 23.09 -23.82
C GLU A 130 3.48 23.13 -22.27
N GLY A 131 3.05 22.07 -21.58
CA GLY A 131 3.06 21.98 -20.11
C GLY A 131 1.96 22.82 -19.43
N ARG A 132 1.15 23.53 -20.23
CA ARG A 132 -0.08 24.18 -19.82
C ARG A 132 -1.27 23.27 -20.13
N ARG A 133 -2.29 23.36 -19.29
CA ARG A 133 -3.55 22.66 -19.55
C ARG A 133 -4.32 23.51 -20.55
N LEU A 134 -4.93 22.87 -21.54
CA LEU A 134 -5.96 23.53 -22.34
C LEU A 134 -7.16 23.82 -21.42
N ASN A 135 -7.74 25.01 -21.50
CA ASN A 135 -8.85 25.42 -20.61
C ASN A 135 -10.03 24.43 -20.64
N ASN A 136 -10.23 23.75 -21.77
CA ASN A 136 -11.29 22.76 -21.96
C ASN A 136 -11.11 21.49 -21.09
N THR A 137 -9.91 21.20 -20.58
CA THR A 137 -9.60 19.98 -19.80
C THR A 137 -9.45 20.24 -18.29
N GLN A 138 -9.66 21.47 -17.82
CA GLN A 138 -9.54 21.83 -16.41
C GLN A 138 -10.60 21.15 -15.54
N ALA A 139 -11.85 21.08 -16.02
CA ALA A 139 -12.95 20.39 -15.34
C ALA A 139 -12.64 18.91 -15.16
N MET A 140 -12.17 18.24 -16.22
CA MET A 140 -11.79 16.82 -16.18
C MET A 140 -10.63 16.56 -15.19
N SER A 141 -9.63 17.43 -15.16
CA SER A 141 -8.54 17.33 -14.18
C SER A 141 -9.03 17.51 -12.75
N CYS A 142 -10.00 18.39 -12.52
CA CYS A 142 -10.61 18.60 -11.21
C CYS A 142 -11.41 17.36 -10.79
N MET A 143 -12.26 16.85 -11.68
CA MET A 143 -13.05 15.64 -11.46
C MET A 143 -12.19 14.43 -11.14
N LEU A 144 -11.14 14.17 -11.92
CA LEU A 144 -10.26 13.02 -11.71
C LEU A 144 -9.45 13.12 -10.40
N ARG A 145 -9.00 14.32 -10.03
CA ARG A 145 -8.32 14.55 -8.75
C ARG A 145 -9.27 14.34 -7.57
N ASN A 146 -10.50 14.83 -7.67
CA ASN A 146 -11.50 14.68 -6.62
C ASN A 146 -12.03 13.24 -6.54
N SER A 147 -12.14 12.52 -7.66
CA SER A 147 -12.56 11.11 -7.65
C SER A 147 -11.53 10.21 -6.98
N ILE A 148 -10.23 10.41 -7.24
CA ILE A 148 -9.17 9.66 -6.54
C ILE A 148 -9.12 9.98 -5.05
N ARG A 149 -9.33 11.25 -4.68
CA ARG A 149 -9.42 11.64 -3.25
C ARG A 149 -10.64 11.03 -2.58
N SER A 150 -11.80 11.07 -3.24
CA SER A 150 -13.04 10.45 -2.73
C SER A 150 -12.84 8.95 -2.57
N LEU A 151 -12.26 8.28 -3.58
CA LEU A 151 -11.94 6.86 -3.53
C LEU A 151 -10.99 6.54 -2.36
N ALA A 152 -9.91 7.30 -2.19
CA ALA A 152 -8.99 7.14 -1.08
C ALA A 152 -9.68 7.30 0.29
N THR A 153 -10.59 8.28 0.43
CA THR A 153 -11.39 8.46 1.65
C THR A 153 -12.32 7.28 1.90
N VAL A 154 -13.01 6.76 0.87
CA VAL A 154 -13.88 5.59 0.99
C VAL A 154 -13.08 4.36 1.40
N LEU A 155 -11.90 4.14 0.81
CA LEU A 155 -11.02 3.04 1.18
C LEU A 155 -10.48 3.18 2.61
N LEU A 156 -10.20 4.40 3.07
CA LEU A 156 -9.81 4.66 4.45
C LEU A 156 -10.94 4.31 5.42
N VAL A 157 -12.16 4.78 5.15
CA VAL A 157 -13.33 4.46 6.00
C VAL A 157 -13.57 2.96 6.02
N MET A 158 -13.49 2.29 4.87
CA MET A 158 -13.62 0.83 4.79
C MET A 158 -12.54 0.12 5.61
N GLY A 159 -11.27 0.51 5.48
CA GLY A 159 -10.17 -0.05 6.27
C GLY A 159 -10.35 0.17 7.77
N LEU A 160 -10.85 1.34 8.19
CA LEU A 160 -11.18 1.61 9.59
C LEU A 160 -12.37 0.79 10.08
N MET A 161 -13.40 0.58 9.25
CA MET A 161 -14.57 -0.22 9.60
C MET A 161 -14.22 -1.70 9.77
N VAL A 162 -13.43 -2.27 8.86
CA VAL A 162 -12.97 -3.67 8.95
C VAL A 162 -12.10 -3.88 10.19
N ASN A 163 -11.29 -2.89 10.55
CA ASN A 163 -10.42 -2.95 11.72
C ASN A 163 -11.06 -2.43 13.00
N PHE A 164 -12.33 -1.99 12.98
CA PHE A 164 -12.96 -1.31 14.11
C PHE A 164 -13.02 -2.20 15.34
N ASP A 165 -13.41 -3.46 15.17
CA ASP A 165 -13.51 -4.42 16.26
C ASP A 165 -12.16 -4.67 16.93
N PHE A 166 -11.05 -4.66 16.19
CA PHE A 166 -9.70 -4.74 16.75
C PHE A 166 -9.27 -3.47 17.50
N ILE A 167 -9.78 -2.31 17.10
CA ILE A 167 -9.45 -1.01 17.70
C ILE A 167 -10.20 -0.82 19.02
N THR A 168 -11.49 -1.16 19.07
CA THR A 168 -12.36 -0.85 20.21
C THR A 168 -12.57 -2.01 21.17
N SER A 169 -12.46 -3.24 20.71
CA SER A 169 -12.94 -4.41 21.45
C SER A 169 -11.78 -5.36 21.72
N ASN A 170 -11.62 -5.85 22.95
CA ASN A 170 -10.67 -6.93 23.29
C ASN A 170 -11.16 -8.30 22.76
N VAL A 171 -11.73 -8.32 21.55
CA VAL A 171 -12.27 -9.53 20.92
C VAL A 171 -11.07 -10.35 20.39
N PRO A 172 -11.11 -11.69 20.50
CA PRO A 172 -10.07 -12.54 19.94
C PRO A 172 -9.88 -12.26 18.45
N ILE A 173 -8.62 -12.21 18.04
CA ILE A 173 -8.20 -11.90 16.69
C ILE A 173 -8.76 -12.97 15.74
N ASP A 174 -9.48 -12.56 14.69
CA ASP A 174 -9.88 -13.47 13.62
C ASP A 174 -8.61 -13.93 12.89
N GLU A 175 -8.31 -15.23 12.96
CA GLU A 175 -7.03 -15.83 12.54
C GLU A 175 -6.72 -15.58 11.05
N LEU A 176 -7.75 -15.29 10.26
CA LEU A 176 -7.67 -15.09 8.81
C LEU A 176 -7.45 -13.64 8.39
N ALA A 177 -7.71 -12.67 9.28
CA ALA A 177 -7.61 -11.25 8.96
C ALA A 177 -6.19 -10.94 8.47
N GLY A 178 -6.08 -10.56 7.19
CA GLY A 178 -4.85 -10.30 6.43
C GLY A 178 -3.69 -11.28 6.56
N ARG A 179 -3.93 -12.56 6.81
CA ARG A 179 -3.06 -13.63 6.24
C ARG A 179 -3.69 -14.21 4.97
N ALA A 180 -4.98 -14.01 4.84
CA ALA A 180 -5.78 -14.33 3.68
C ALA A 180 -5.35 -13.53 2.45
N GLY A 181 -5.04 -14.27 1.38
CA GLY A 181 -5.02 -13.75 0.02
C GLY A 181 -6.35 -14.01 -0.68
N TRP A 182 -6.48 -13.60 -1.93
CA TRP A 182 -7.68 -13.89 -2.72
C TRP A 182 -7.98 -15.40 -2.85
N TRP A 183 -6.95 -16.24 -2.72
CA TRP A 183 -7.10 -17.69 -2.77
C TRP A 183 -7.90 -18.27 -1.60
N THR A 184 -7.77 -17.72 -0.39
CA THR A 184 -8.46 -18.27 0.79
C THR A 184 -9.98 -18.13 0.71
N LEU A 185 -10.46 -17.13 -0.03
CA LEU A 185 -11.89 -16.93 -0.30
C LEU A 185 -12.50 -18.05 -1.18
N PHE A 186 -11.68 -18.81 -1.89
CA PHE A 186 -12.14 -19.93 -2.73
C PHE A 186 -11.95 -21.30 -2.08
N GLU A 187 -11.09 -21.41 -1.07
CA GLU A 187 -10.70 -22.68 -0.47
C GLU A 187 -11.44 -22.98 0.84
N GLU A 188 -11.80 -21.95 1.62
CA GLU A 188 -12.50 -22.13 2.89
C GLU A 188 -14.02 -22.01 2.74
N GLU A 189 -14.76 -23.05 3.12
CA GLU A 189 -16.21 -22.98 3.33
C GLU A 189 -16.50 -22.26 4.65
N GLY A 190 -16.56 -20.93 4.59
CA GLY A 190 -16.84 -20.07 5.75
C GLY A 190 -18.33 -19.83 5.98
N THR A 191 -18.65 -19.18 7.11
CA THR A 191 -19.97 -18.56 7.26
C THR A 191 -20.04 -17.30 6.37
N PHE A 192 -21.22 -16.97 5.83
CA PHE A 192 -21.41 -15.78 4.98
C PHE A 192 -20.85 -14.48 5.58
N GLN A 193 -20.93 -14.32 6.91
CA GLN A 193 -20.42 -13.14 7.60
C GLN A 193 -18.88 -13.06 7.58
N GLN A 194 -18.20 -14.20 7.70
CA GLN A 194 -16.75 -14.30 7.65
C GLN A 194 -16.22 -14.06 6.24
N GLU A 195 -16.87 -14.64 5.22
CA GLU A 195 -16.56 -14.37 3.81
C GLU A 195 -16.74 -12.90 3.45
N LEU A 196 -17.80 -12.26 3.95
CA LEU A 196 -18.05 -10.83 3.72
C LEU A 196 -17.00 -9.96 4.39
N HIS A 197 -16.62 -10.26 5.64
CA HIS A 197 -15.55 -9.55 6.33
C HIS A 197 -14.22 -9.67 5.58
N LEU A 198 -13.89 -10.89 5.14
CA LEU A 198 -12.70 -11.17 4.34
C LEU A 198 -12.70 -10.38 3.03
N LEU A 199 -13.81 -10.40 2.30
CA LEU A 199 -13.97 -9.64 1.05
C LEU A 199 -13.77 -8.13 1.27
N LEU A 200 -14.37 -7.57 2.31
CA LEU A 200 -14.23 -6.15 2.66
C LEU A 200 -12.79 -5.81 3.08
N SER A 201 -12.07 -6.74 3.71
CA SER A 201 -10.65 -6.56 4.08
C SER A 201 -9.72 -6.56 2.85
N LEU A 202 -10.03 -7.35 1.82
CA LEU A 202 -9.25 -7.46 0.59
C LEU A 202 -9.58 -6.39 -0.46
N LEU A 203 -10.76 -5.77 -0.38
CA LEU A 203 -11.20 -4.79 -1.36
C LEU A 203 -10.27 -3.57 -1.50
N PRO A 204 -9.77 -2.93 -0.42
CA PRO A 204 -8.90 -1.77 -0.53
C PRO A 204 -7.62 -2.05 -1.31
N ILE A 205 -6.98 -3.21 -1.04
CA ILE A 205 -5.75 -3.58 -1.73
C ILE A 205 -6.02 -3.98 -3.19
N ALA A 206 -7.13 -4.64 -3.50
CA ALA A 206 -7.50 -4.91 -4.89
C ALA A 206 -7.77 -3.64 -5.69
N VAL A 207 -8.45 -2.64 -5.11
CA VAL A 207 -8.65 -1.34 -5.74
C VAL A 207 -7.30 -0.65 -5.98
N LEU A 208 -6.39 -0.67 -5.00
CA LEU A 208 -5.04 -0.13 -5.16
C LEU A 208 -4.28 -0.82 -6.30
N VAL A 209 -4.31 -2.16 -6.35
CA VAL A 209 -3.67 -2.95 -7.40
C VAL A 209 -4.25 -2.59 -8.76
N ALA A 210 -5.58 -2.57 -8.92
CA ALA A 210 -6.24 -2.28 -10.19
C ALA A 210 -5.90 -0.87 -10.71
N VAL A 211 -6.00 0.15 -9.85
CA VAL A 211 -5.68 1.53 -10.23
C VAL A 211 -4.19 1.68 -10.49
N SER A 212 -3.33 1.11 -9.65
CA SER A 212 -1.87 1.21 -9.80
C SER A 212 -1.39 0.48 -11.06
N PHE A 213 -1.99 -0.64 -11.43
CA PHE A 213 -1.69 -1.39 -12.64
C PHE A 213 -2.03 -0.57 -13.89
N TYR A 214 -3.18 0.11 -13.90
CA TYR A 214 -3.54 1.04 -14.96
C TYR A 214 -2.55 2.20 -15.06
N LEU A 215 -2.22 2.84 -13.94
CA LEU A 215 -1.29 3.98 -13.90
C LEU A 215 0.14 3.57 -14.29
N SER A 216 0.61 2.39 -13.84
CA SER A 216 1.93 1.86 -14.16
C SER A 216 2.04 1.49 -15.64
N THR A 217 0.99 0.92 -16.24
CA THR A 217 0.91 0.68 -17.69
C THR A 217 0.97 1.98 -18.48
N MET A 218 0.24 3.02 -18.06
CA MET A 218 0.31 4.33 -18.71
C MET A 218 1.71 4.95 -18.59
N MET A 219 2.35 4.81 -17.43
CA MET A 219 3.72 5.26 -17.24
C MET A 219 4.73 4.50 -18.11
N TRP A 220 4.56 3.19 -18.24
CA TRP A 220 5.43 2.38 -19.08
C TRP A 220 5.28 2.76 -20.57
N ARG A 221 4.04 2.91 -21.05
CA ARG A 221 3.73 3.40 -22.41
C ARG A 221 4.32 4.78 -22.68
N TYR A 222 4.29 5.68 -21.70
CA TYR A 222 4.96 6.97 -21.80
C TYR A 222 6.46 6.80 -22.05
N GLY A 223 7.12 5.92 -21.28
CA GLY A 223 8.55 5.62 -21.42
C GLY A 223 8.93 4.99 -22.77
N THR A 224 8.05 4.17 -23.35
CA THR A 224 8.31 3.49 -24.63
C THR A 224 8.00 4.32 -25.86
N SER A 225 7.00 5.20 -25.80
CA SER A 225 6.44 5.84 -27.01
C SER A 225 6.54 7.36 -27.04
N SER A 226 6.76 8.02 -25.90
CA SER A 226 6.71 9.50 -25.81
C SER A 226 7.91 10.13 -25.10
N SER A 227 8.88 9.32 -24.67
CA SER A 227 10.13 9.78 -24.05
C SER A 227 11.06 10.43 -25.09
N MET A 228 11.06 11.76 -25.17
CA MET A 228 11.97 12.52 -26.06
C MET A 228 13.41 12.65 -25.52
N ILE A 229 13.70 12.30 -24.26
CA ILE A 229 14.98 12.62 -23.59
C ILE A 229 15.83 11.37 -23.28
N VAL A 230 15.25 10.17 -23.27
CA VAL A 230 15.98 8.92 -23.03
C VAL A 230 15.53 7.93 -24.09
N HIS A 231 16.47 7.26 -24.77
CA HIS A 231 16.21 6.26 -25.81
C HIS A 231 14.95 5.46 -25.46
N SER A 232 13.91 5.62 -26.28
CA SER A 232 12.65 4.92 -26.17
C SER A 232 12.90 3.42 -26.28
N SER A 233 13.09 2.79 -25.13
CA SER A 233 13.33 1.35 -25.01
C SER A 233 12.19 0.74 -24.20
N ILE A 234 11.89 -0.52 -24.52
CA ILE A 234 10.95 -1.35 -23.75
C ILE A 234 11.44 -1.47 -22.29
N CYS A 235 12.76 -1.53 -22.09
CA CYS A 235 13.41 -1.58 -20.78
C CYS A 235 13.74 -0.18 -20.25
N ASN A 236 12.72 0.68 -20.10
CA ASN A 236 12.89 2.00 -19.49
C ASN A 236 12.66 1.96 -17.96
N PRO A 237 13.25 2.86 -17.16
CA PRO A 237 13.07 2.87 -15.71
C PRO A 237 11.61 2.93 -15.21
N TRP A 238 10.64 3.25 -16.07
CA TRP A 238 9.22 3.26 -15.71
C TRP A 238 8.61 1.86 -15.65
N PHE A 239 9.26 0.83 -16.22
CA PHE A 239 8.80 -0.56 -16.07
C PHE A 239 8.85 -1.02 -14.60
N TYR A 240 9.73 -0.46 -13.76
CA TYR A 240 9.82 -0.84 -12.34
C TYR A 240 8.48 -0.66 -11.61
N CYS A 241 7.72 0.38 -11.93
CA CYS A 241 6.39 0.57 -11.36
C CYS A 241 5.42 -0.56 -11.78
N PHE A 242 5.51 -1.02 -13.03
CA PHE A 242 4.66 -2.10 -13.54
C PHE A 242 4.99 -3.43 -12.85
N PHE A 243 6.26 -3.81 -12.81
CA PHE A 243 6.67 -5.05 -12.14
C PHE A 243 6.47 -4.98 -10.62
N GLY A 244 6.64 -3.80 -10.01
CA GLY A 244 6.28 -3.57 -8.61
C GLY A 244 4.79 -3.80 -8.34
N THR A 245 3.90 -3.28 -9.20
CA THR A 245 2.46 -3.55 -9.09
C THR A 245 2.11 -5.01 -9.33
N LEU A 246 2.84 -5.69 -10.22
CA LEU A 246 2.64 -7.11 -10.48
C LEU A 246 3.11 -7.98 -9.30
N ALA A 247 4.24 -7.62 -8.67
CA ALA A 247 4.71 -8.27 -7.46
C ALA A 247 3.73 -8.07 -6.29
N MET A 248 3.18 -6.86 -6.13
CA MET A 248 2.13 -6.57 -5.15
C MET A 248 0.86 -7.39 -5.42
N ALA A 249 0.43 -7.50 -6.68
CA ALA A 249 -0.71 -8.33 -7.06
C ALA A 249 -0.45 -9.82 -6.77
N ALA A 250 0.71 -10.33 -7.17
CA ALA A 250 1.11 -11.71 -6.92
C ALA A 250 1.14 -12.01 -5.41
N GLY A 251 1.71 -11.11 -4.60
CA GLY A 251 1.73 -11.26 -3.14
C GLY A 251 0.33 -11.31 -2.50
N GLN A 252 -0.70 -10.77 -3.15
CA GLN A 252 -2.10 -10.84 -2.69
C GLN A 252 -2.88 -12.04 -3.24
N LEU A 253 -2.38 -12.70 -4.28
CA LEU A 253 -3.03 -13.88 -4.85
C LEU A 253 -2.74 -15.14 -4.03
N PHE A 254 -1.56 -15.25 -3.42
CA PHE A 254 -1.16 -16.45 -2.69
C PHE A 254 -1.68 -16.44 -1.24
N ALA A 255 -2.17 -17.60 -0.79
CA ALA A 255 -2.47 -17.86 0.61
C ALA A 255 -1.19 -18.09 1.42
N GLU A 256 -1.29 -17.98 2.75
CA GLU A 256 -0.20 -18.21 3.69
C GLU A 256 0.55 -19.53 3.46
N GLN A 257 -0.15 -20.56 2.99
CA GLN A 257 0.38 -21.91 2.75
C GLN A 257 1.55 -21.98 1.75
N LEU A 258 1.73 -20.96 0.89
CA LEU A 258 2.86 -20.90 -0.05
C LEU A 258 4.13 -20.26 0.54
N TYR A 259 4.04 -19.69 1.75
CA TYR A 259 5.17 -19.10 2.48
C TYR A 259 5.55 -20.05 3.63
N PRO A 260 6.58 -20.91 3.43
CA PRO A 260 6.99 -21.92 4.42
C PRO A 260 7.59 -21.33 5.70
#